data_AF-A0A8B6GVL5-F1
#
_entry.id   AF-A0A8B6GVL5-F1
#
_cell.length_a   1.000
_cell.length_b   1.000
_cell.length_c   1.000
_cell.angle_alpha   90.00
_cell.angle_beta   90.00
_cell.angle_gamma   90.00
#
_symmetry.space_group_name_H-M   'P 1'
#
loop_
_entity.id
_entity.type
_entity.pdbx_description
1 polymer ?
#
loop_
_entity_poly.entity_id
_entity_poly.type
_entity_poly.pdbx_seq_one_letter_code
_entity_poly.pdbx_strand_id
1 'polypeptide(L)'
;MQLYSLVILSSVFVIGNAVFTCPNGQKRCNLSQWGHWSNCTSYCGGGGTSTRFKTLCCNPSYKTIEKCAADCNVTAKEYIENRVCGRTCVNGVFRQNECQCPQRFTGKCCESGKKSPSHLLT
;
A
#
# COMPACT_ATOMS: atom_id res chain seq x y z
N MET A 1 24.45 17.51 -8.86
CA MET A 1 23.85 18.06 -10.10
C MET A 1 22.35 17.73 -10.03
N GLN A 2 21.56 18.38 -9.17
CA GLN A 2 20.85 19.66 -9.41
C GLN A 2 20.14 19.71 -10.77
N LEU A 3 18.80 19.71 -10.73
CA LEU A 3 17.93 20.48 -11.63
C LEU A 3 16.62 20.78 -10.85
N TYR A 4 16.53 22.00 -10.33
CA TYR A 4 15.35 22.61 -9.70
C TYR A 4 14.50 23.35 -10.74
N SER A 5 13.19 23.48 -10.49
CA SER A 5 12.27 24.62 -10.80
C SER A 5 10.91 24.09 -11.31
N LEU A 6 9.74 24.56 -10.87
CA LEU A 6 9.33 25.90 -10.44
C LEU A 6 8.43 25.87 -9.19
N VAL A 7 8.57 26.93 -8.41
CA VAL A 7 7.77 27.29 -7.23
C VAL A 7 6.40 27.80 -7.70
N ILE A 8 5.30 27.38 -7.07
CA ILE A 8 4.08 28.20 -7.01
C ILE A 8 3.67 28.37 -5.55
N LEU A 9 3.44 29.63 -5.22
CA LEU A 9 3.16 30.20 -3.92
C LEU A 9 1.92 29.60 -3.23
N SER A 10 1.99 29.53 -1.90
CA SER A 10 0.98 29.08 -0.92
C SER A 10 0.90 27.57 -0.68
N SER A 11 1.33 27.20 0.55
CA SER A 11 1.02 25.94 1.25
C SER A 11 1.76 24.67 0.79
N VAL A 12 3.09 24.68 0.88
CA VAL A 12 3.97 23.51 1.20
C VAL A 12 3.58 22.15 0.60
N PHE A 13 4.27 21.72 -0.46
CA PHE A 13 4.33 20.31 -0.87
C PHE A 13 5.62 19.67 -0.34
N VAL A 14 5.49 18.73 0.60
CA VAL A 14 6.59 17.87 1.08
C VAL A 14 6.24 16.43 0.72
N ILE A 15 6.96 15.85 -0.24
CA ILE A 15 6.96 14.40 -0.46
C ILE A 15 8.22 13.87 0.24
N GLY A 16 8.06 13.34 1.46
CA GLY A 16 9.11 12.66 2.23
C GLY A 16 9.41 13.31 3.58
N ASN A 17 9.09 12.59 4.67
CA ASN A 17 9.09 12.96 6.10
C ASN A 17 7.82 13.71 6.56
N ALA A 18 6.67 13.02 6.57
CA ALA A 18 5.40 13.59 6.98
C ALA A 18 5.36 13.88 8.50
N VAL A 19 5.51 15.15 8.88
CA VAL A 19 4.99 15.65 10.16
C VAL A 19 3.51 15.95 9.92
N PHE A 20 2.67 15.13 10.53
CA PHE A 20 1.22 15.20 10.47
C PHE A 20 0.70 16.32 11.37
N THR A 21 0.69 17.55 10.85
CA THR A 21 0.20 18.70 11.60
C THR A 21 -1.32 18.66 11.73
N CYS A 22 -1.80 18.93 12.95
CA CYS A 22 -3.23 19.06 13.22
C CYS A 22 -3.77 20.29 12.49
N PRO A 23 -5.00 20.25 11.94
CA PRO A 23 -5.70 21.49 11.60
C PRO A 23 -5.72 22.38 12.86
N ASN A 24 -5.20 23.60 12.74
CA ASN A 24 -5.13 24.60 13.81
C ASN A 24 -4.13 24.33 14.96
N GLY A 25 -3.15 23.45 14.77
CA GLY A 25 -1.98 23.35 15.69
C GLY A 25 -2.26 22.83 17.10
N GLN A 26 -3.44 22.28 17.39
CA GLN A 26 -3.76 21.73 18.71
C GLN A 26 -3.21 20.30 18.90
N LYS A 27 -2.67 19.99 20.09
CA LYS A 27 -2.47 18.60 20.56
C LYS A 27 -3.82 17.90 20.65
N ARG A 28 -4.27 17.25 19.59
CA ARG A 28 -5.41 16.35 19.66
C ARG A 28 -4.93 15.00 19.19
N CYS A 29 -4.86 14.02 20.08
CA CYS A 29 -4.65 12.60 19.77
C CYS A 29 -5.82 12.03 18.96
N ASN A 30 -6.18 12.72 17.89
CA ASN A 30 -7.32 12.47 17.04
C ASN A 30 -6.80 11.84 15.76
N LEU A 31 -7.52 10.83 15.30
CA LEU A 31 -7.29 10.25 14.00
C LEU A 31 -8.18 10.94 12.98
N SER A 32 -7.62 11.25 11.81
CA SER A 32 -8.40 11.72 10.67
C SER A 32 -9.36 10.64 10.17
N GLN A 33 -10.15 10.98 9.16
CA GLN A 33 -10.78 9.97 8.32
C GLN A 33 -9.71 9.12 7.60
N TRP A 34 -10.07 7.91 7.21
CA TRP A 34 -9.22 7.07 6.40
C TRP A 34 -8.91 7.73 5.06
N GLY A 35 -7.62 7.73 4.68
CA GLY A 35 -7.21 8.06 3.33
C GLY A 35 -7.64 6.99 2.32
N HIS A 36 -7.40 7.28 1.05
CA HIS A 36 -7.56 6.29 -0.01
C HIS A 36 -6.57 5.14 0.15
N TRP A 37 -6.96 3.98 -0.37
CA TRP A 37 -6.04 2.87 -0.51
C TRP A 37 -4.94 3.20 -1.49
N SER A 38 -3.69 2.85 -1.14
CA SER A 38 -2.57 2.91 -2.06
C SER A 38 -2.82 2.02 -3.27
N ASN A 39 -2.11 2.33 -4.35
CA ASN A 39 -1.97 1.40 -5.45
C ASN A 39 -1.52 0.04 -4.94
N CYS A 40 -2.03 -0.99 -5.57
CA CYS A 40 -1.69 -2.35 -5.21
C CYS A 40 -0.23 -2.63 -5.59
N THR A 41 0.54 -3.27 -4.70
CA THR A 41 1.94 -3.60 -4.98
C THR A 41 2.12 -4.64 -6.08
N SER A 42 1.10 -5.47 -6.35
CA SER A 42 1.07 -6.42 -7.47
C SER A 42 -0.34 -6.46 -8.05
N TYR A 43 -0.48 -6.37 -9.37
CA TYR A 43 -1.81 -6.37 -10.00
C TYR A 43 -2.45 -7.77 -10.10
N CYS A 44 -1.68 -8.84 -9.90
CA CYS A 44 -2.14 -10.21 -10.11
C CYS A 44 -1.54 -11.20 -9.08
N GLY A 45 -2.13 -12.40 -9.04
CA GLY A 45 -1.65 -13.53 -8.22
C GLY A 45 -1.95 -13.46 -6.73
N GLY A 46 -2.64 -12.43 -6.25
CA GLY A 46 -3.07 -12.31 -4.85
C GLY A 46 -1.99 -11.98 -3.83
N GLY A 47 -0.73 -11.85 -4.26
CA GLY A 47 0.37 -11.40 -3.41
C GLY A 47 0.45 -9.87 -3.23
N GLY A 48 -0.47 -9.13 -3.85
CA GLY A 48 -0.50 -7.67 -3.77
C GLY A 48 -1.03 -7.18 -2.41
N THR A 49 -0.47 -6.09 -1.91
CA THR A 49 -0.97 -5.38 -0.73
C THR A 49 -1.29 -3.94 -1.11
N SER A 50 -2.45 -3.46 -0.65
CA SER A 50 -2.79 -2.04 -0.63
C SER A 50 -2.81 -1.61 0.82
N THR A 51 -2.27 -0.43 1.10
CA THR A 51 -2.22 0.16 2.44
C THR A 51 -2.99 1.46 2.43
N ARG A 52 -3.75 1.74 3.50
CA ARG A 52 -4.31 3.06 3.76
C ARG A 52 -3.88 3.53 5.14
N PHE A 53 -3.90 4.84 5.33
CA PHE A 53 -3.47 5.48 6.55
C PHE A 53 -4.55 6.43 7.06
N LYS A 54 -4.67 6.55 8.37
CA LYS A 54 -5.22 7.76 9.01
C LYS A 54 -4.04 8.64 9.40
N THR A 55 -4.28 9.94 9.34
CA THR A 55 -3.39 10.91 9.94
C THR A 55 -3.64 10.94 11.45
N LEU A 56 -2.62 10.61 12.25
CA LEU A 56 -2.63 10.90 13.68
C LEU A 56 -2.23 12.36 13.88
N CYS A 57 -3.15 13.14 14.43
CA CYS A 57 -2.92 14.53 14.75
C CYS A 57 -1.92 14.62 15.91
N CYS A 58 -0.74 15.18 15.62
CA CYS A 58 0.35 15.33 16.58
C CYS A 58 0.77 16.79 16.75
N ASN A 59 1.36 17.11 17.91
CA ASN A 59 2.07 18.38 18.06
C ASN A 59 3.29 18.41 17.12
N PRO A 60 3.60 19.54 16.47
CA PRO A 60 4.82 19.66 15.65
C PRO A 60 6.13 19.42 16.43
N SER A 61 6.11 19.41 17.76
CA SER A 61 7.27 19.05 18.60
C SER A 61 7.70 17.59 18.47
N TYR A 62 6.82 16.69 18.02
CA TYR A 62 7.16 15.28 17.84
C TYR A 62 8.02 15.10 16.60
N LYS A 63 9.18 14.46 16.79
CA LYS A 63 10.10 14.13 15.69
C LYS A 63 9.65 12.94 14.86
N THR A 64 8.85 12.04 15.44
CA THR A 64 8.33 10.86 14.76
C THR A 64 6.90 10.56 15.19
N ILE A 65 6.15 9.87 14.34
CA ILE A 65 4.76 9.48 14.63
C ILE A 65 4.68 8.42 15.73
N GLU A 66 5.68 7.55 15.87
CA GLU A 66 5.69 6.47 16.86
C GLU A 66 5.71 7.02 18.28
N LYS A 67 6.48 8.09 18.52
CA LYS A 67 6.54 8.73 19.83
C LYS A 67 5.24 9.45 20.18
N CYS A 68 4.63 10.11 19.19
CA CYS A 68 3.30 10.69 19.36
C CYS A 68 2.24 9.62 19.59
N ALA A 69 2.27 8.51 18.84
CA ALA A 69 1.34 7.41 18.98
C ALA A 69 1.42 6.78 20.37
N ALA A 70 2.63 6.56 20.90
CA ALA A 70 2.84 6.10 22.27
C ALA A 70 2.26 7.07 23.31
N ASP A 71 2.56 8.37 23.19
CA ASP A 71 2.04 9.40 24.10
C ASP A 71 0.51 9.54 24.02
N CYS A 72 -0.07 9.28 22.84
CA CYS A 72 -1.51 9.28 22.60
C CYS A 72 -2.19 7.95 22.92
N ASN A 73 -1.45 6.93 23.37
CA ASN A 73 -1.94 5.56 23.57
C ASN A 73 -2.66 4.99 22.33
N VAL A 74 -2.12 5.29 21.15
CA VAL A 74 -2.59 4.81 19.86
C VAL A 74 -1.56 3.84 19.29
N THR A 75 -2.03 2.75 18.71
CA THR A 75 -1.22 1.72 18.07
C THR A 75 -1.25 1.83 16.55
N ALA A 76 -0.24 1.27 15.87
CA ALA A 76 -0.16 1.24 14.41
C ALA A 76 -1.43 0.67 13.74
N LYS A 77 -2.13 -0.27 14.38
CA LYS A 77 -3.35 -0.88 13.83
C LYS A 77 -4.52 0.09 13.74
N GLU A 78 -4.50 1.19 14.50
CA GLU A 78 -5.60 2.16 14.52
C GLU A 78 -5.46 3.21 13.42
N TYR A 79 -4.25 3.42 12.90
CA TYR A 79 -3.94 4.40 11.85
C TYR A 79 -3.28 3.82 10.59
N ILE A 80 -3.00 2.52 10.55
CA ILE A 80 -2.51 1.80 9.37
C ILE A 80 -3.41 0.59 9.14
N GLU A 81 -3.89 0.44 7.92
CA GLU A 81 -4.65 -0.74 7.51
C GLU A 81 -4.12 -1.30 6.20
N ASN A 82 -3.98 -2.62 6.15
CA ASN A 82 -3.52 -3.37 4.99
C ASN A 82 -4.63 -4.28 4.48
N ARG A 83 -4.72 -4.42 3.17
CA ARG A 83 -5.59 -5.41 2.52
C ARG A 83 -4.87 -6.11 1.38
N VAL A 84 -5.27 -7.36 1.14
CA VAL A 84 -4.86 -8.10 -0.05
C VAL A 84 -5.55 -7.51 -1.29
N CYS A 85 -4.77 -7.31 -2.34
CA CYS A 85 -5.21 -6.86 -3.64
C CYS A 85 -4.50 -7.66 -4.75
N GLY A 86 -4.70 -7.28 -6.01
CA GLY A 86 -4.07 -7.99 -7.13
C GLY A 86 -4.71 -9.33 -7.42
N ARG A 87 -6.04 -9.38 -7.48
CA ARG A 87 -6.81 -10.63 -7.64
C ARG A 87 -6.94 -11.09 -9.09
N THR A 88 -6.28 -10.40 -10.01
CA THR A 88 -6.33 -10.75 -11.44
C THR A 88 -5.59 -12.04 -11.68
N CYS A 89 -6.20 -12.94 -12.44
CA CYS A 89 -5.56 -14.12 -13.02
C CYS A 89 -5.73 -14.05 -14.53
N VAL A 90 -4.68 -14.36 -15.28
CA VAL A 90 -4.71 -14.30 -16.76
C VAL A 90 -5.45 -15.52 -17.30
N ASN A 91 -4.97 -16.72 -16.98
CA ASN A 91 -5.55 -18.00 -17.44
C ASN A 91 -5.95 -18.92 -16.27
N GLY A 92 -6.39 -18.34 -15.15
CA GLY A 92 -6.71 -19.10 -13.94
C GLY A 92 -7.88 -18.50 -13.16
N VAL A 93 -8.20 -19.12 -12.03
CA VAL A 93 -9.28 -18.68 -11.14
C VAL A 93 -8.69 -18.26 -9.80
N PHE A 94 -9.12 -17.09 -9.30
CA PHE A 94 -8.67 -16.61 -8.00
C PHE A 94 -9.38 -17.35 -6.85
N ARG A 95 -8.64 -18.08 -6.01
CA ARG A 95 -9.16 -18.74 -4.80
C ARG A 95 -8.14 -18.68 -3.66
N GLN A 96 -8.63 -18.52 -2.43
CA GLN A 96 -7.79 -18.50 -1.21
C GLN A 96 -6.57 -17.58 -1.30
N ASN A 97 -6.76 -16.37 -1.85
CA ASN A 97 -5.71 -15.36 -2.06
C ASN A 97 -4.61 -15.73 -3.07
N GLU A 98 -4.85 -16.69 -3.97
CA GLU A 98 -3.90 -17.05 -5.02
C GLU A 98 -4.64 -17.38 -6.34
N CYS A 99 -3.92 -17.31 -7.46
CA CYS A 99 -4.43 -17.82 -8.73
C CYS A 99 -4.24 -19.33 -8.83
N GLN A 100 -5.33 -20.07 -8.90
CA GLN A 100 -5.32 -21.49 -9.24
C GLN A 100 -5.17 -21.63 -10.75
N CYS A 101 -4.00 -22.09 -11.18
CA CYS A 101 -3.69 -22.28 -12.60
C CYS A 101 -4.12 -23.69 -13.07
N PRO A 102 -4.80 -23.80 -14.22
CA PRO A 102 -5.02 -25.08 -14.89
C PRO A 102 -3.69 -25.74 -15.25
N GLN A 103 -3.68 -27.07 -15.49
CA GLN A 103 -2.46 -27.87 -15.73
C GLN A 103 -1.50 -27.31 -16.80
N ARG A 104 -2.04 -26.57 -17.76
CA ARG A 104 -1.32 -25.98 -18.90
C ARG A 104 -0.77 -24.60 -18.63
N PHE A 105 -1.03 -24.00 -17.47
CA PHE A 105 -0.56 -22.67 -17.10
C PHE A 105 0.21 -22.69 -15.79
N THR A 106 1.19 -21.79 -15.67
CA THR A 106 2.05 -21.58 -14.50
C THR A 106 2.32 -20.09 -14.33
N GLY A 107 2.98 -19.75 -13.22
CA GLY A 107 3.24 -18.37 -12.84
C GLY A 107 2.23 -17.89 -11.81
N LYS A 108 2.58 -16.81 -11.11
CA LYS A 108 1.74 -16.27 -10.02
C LYS A 108 0.37 -15.82 -10.54
N CYS A 109 0.28 -15.49 -11.82
CA CYS A 109 -0.91 -14.95 -12.46
C CYS A 109 -1.45 -15.89 -13.53
N CYS A 110 -0.92 -17.13 -13.62
CA CYS A 110 -1.22 -18.09 -14.69
C CYS A 110 -0.93 -17.54 -16.09
N GLU A 111 0.11 -16.72 -16.20
CA GLU A 111 0.52 -16.01 -17.42
C GLU A 111 1.33 -16.88 -18.37
N SER A 112 2.01 -17.90 -17.84
CA SER A 112 2.91 -18.74 -18.63
C SER A 112 2.23 -20.04 -19.04
N GLY A 113 2.13 -20.31 -20.33
CA GLY A 113 1.71 -21.63 -20.82
C GLY A 113 2.86 -22.65 -20.69
N LYS A 114 2.62 -23.80 -20.04
CA LYS A 114 3.51 -24.96 -20.20
C LYS A 114 3.42 -25.39 -21.66
N LYS A 115 4.55 -25.38 -22.37
CA LYS A 115 4.64 -26.11 -23.65
C LYS A 115 4.21 -27.54 -23.34
N SER A 116 3.27 -28.06 -24.13
CA SER A 116 2.99 -29.51 -24.11
C SER A 116 4.34 -30.23 -24.23
N PRO A 117 4.61 -31.32 -23.49
CA PRO A 117 5.56 -32.28 -23.98
C PRO A 117 5.00 -32.73 -25.32
N SER A 118 5.49 -32.16 -26.42
CA SER A 118 5.33 -32.75 -27.74
C SER A 118 6.05 -34.09 -27.66
N HIS A 119 5.27 -35.18 -27.70
CA HIS A 119 5.73 -36.56 -27.85
C HIS A 119 6.58 -37.14 -26.70
N LEU A 120 5.91 -37.73 -25.72
CA LEU A 120 6.28 -39.05 -25.19
C LEU A 120 5.15 -40.02 -25.59
N LEU A 121 5.03 -40.23 -26.90
CA LEU A 121 4.33 -41.38 -27.45
C LEU A 121 5.39 -42.17 -28.23
N THR A 122 5.49 -43.45 -27.88
CA THR A 122 6.36 -44.54 -28.40
C THR A 122 7.84 -44.45 -28.07
#